data_AF-A0A8J4N9K8-F1
#
_entry.id   AF-A0A8J4N9K8-F1
#
_cell.length_a   1.000
_cell.length_b   1.000
_cell.length_c   1.000
_cell.angle_alpha   90.00
_cell.angle_beta   90.00
_cell.angle_gamma   90.00
#
_symmetry.space_group_name_H-M   'P 1'
#
loop_
_entity.id
_entity.type
_entity.pdbx_description
1 polymer ?
#
loop_
_entity_poly.entity_id
_entity_poly.type
_entity_poly.pdbx_seq_one_letter_code
_entity_poly.pdbx_strand_id
1 'polypeptide(L)'
;SEMSKDLMPGPYPRTPEERAAAAKKYNMRVEDYEPYPDDGFGFGDYPKLPDKSAHERDPWYQWDQPDMRHNWGEPMHWDFDMYIRNRVDTSPTPVPWHTMRKHFLVFLSTMLIMFGLGEIYPSYRPVGPKQYPFNDLYLERGGDPNKEPPVVTHYEI
;
A
#
# COMPACT_ATOMS: atom_id res chain seq x y z
N SER A 1 23.24 31.28 0.37
CA SER A 1 22.97 31.47 -1.06
C SER A 1 21.65 32.21 -1.17
N GLU A 2 21.63 33.40 -1.76
CA GLU A 2 20.39 34.15 -1.95
C GLU A 2 19.79 33.75 -3.30
N MET A 3 18.72 32.95 -3.28
CA MET A 3 17.89 32.77 -4.48
C MET A 3 17.07 34.04 -4.68
N SER A 4 17.03 34.56 -5.92
CA SER A 4 16.12 35.66 -6.26
C SER A 4 14.67 35.23 -6.04
N LYS A 5 13.83 36.14 -5.54
CA LYS A 5 12.39 35.90 -5.38
C LYS A 5 11.71 35.48 -6.69
N ASP A 6 12.24 35.95 -7.82
CA ASP A 6 11.73 35.64 -9.16
C ASP A 6 11.94 34.15 -9.54
N LEU A 7 12.85 33.45 -8.86
CA LEU A 7 13.09 32.02 -9.06
C LEU A 7 12.22 31.14 -8.16
N MET A 8 11.54 31.74 -7.18
CA MET A 8 10.69 31.00 -6.25
C MET A 8 9.30 30.72 -6.86
N PRO A 9 8.60 29.67 -6.40
CA PRO A 9 7.19 29.46 -6.75
C PRO A 9 6.30 30.66 -6.40
N GLY A 10 5.31 30.91 -7.24
CA GLY A 10 4.40 32.06 -7.17
C GLY A 10 2.93 31.64 -7.31
N PRO A 11 2.02 32.61 -7.49
CA PRO A 11 0.59 32.35 -7.69
C PRO A 11 0.32 31.79 -9.09
N TYR A 12 -0.85 31.17 -9.27
CA TYR A 12 -1.28 30.57 -10.54
C TYR A 12 -1.20 31.55 -11.73
N PRO A 13 -0.55 31.20 -12.85
CA PRO A 13 -0.40 32.08 -14.01
C PRO A 13 -1.71 32.15 -14.82
N ARG A 14 -2.25 33.35 -14.99
CA ARG A 14 -3.54 33.56 -15.67
C ARG A 14 -3.38 34.04 -17.11
N THR A 15 -2.26 34.69 -17.42
CA THR A 15 -1.97 35.18 -18.76
C THR A 15 -0.96 34.30 -19.50
N PRO A 16 -0.96 34.29 -20.84
CA PRO A 16 0.06 33.57 -21.63
C PRO A 16 1.50 34.05 -21.35
N GLU A 17 1.67 35.34 -21.06
CA GLU A 17 2.98 35.93 -20.73
C GLU A 17 3.49 35.43 -19.37
N GLU A 18 2.63 35.42 -18.36
CA GLU A 18 2.95 34.84 -17.04
C GLU A 18 3.26 33.34 -17.17
N ARG A 19 2.49 32.62 -18.01
CA ARG A 19 2.74 31.21 -18.28
C ARG A 19 4.11 30.99 -18.93
N ALA A 20 4.48 31.81 -19.91
CA ALA A 20 5.79 31.74 -20.56
C ALA A 20 6.94 32.07 -19.60
N ALA A 21 6.74 33.05 -18.71
CA ALA A 21 7.70 33.38 -17.66
C ALA A 21 7.85 32.25 -16.63
N ALA A 22 6.74 31.63 -16.20
CA ALA A 22 6.75 30.49 -15.28
C ALA A 22 7.41 29.25 -15.90
N ALA A 23 7.09 28.91 -17.15
CA ALA A 23 7.75 27.82 -17.86
C ALA A 23 9.28 28.05 -17.94
N LYS A 24 9.71 29.28 -18.26
CA LYS A 24 11.13 29.65 -18.27
C LYS A 24 11.77 29.53 -16.88
N LYS A 25 11.06 29.90 -15.82
CA LYS A 25 11.50 29.77 -14.41
C LYS A 25 11.76 28.32 -14.02
N TYR A 26 10.93 27.38 -14.47
CA TYR A 26 11.05 25.95 -14.20
C TYR A 26 11.87 25.18 -15.23
N ASN A 27 12.59 25.87 -16.13
CA ASN A 27 13.38 25.25 -17.20
C ASN A 27 12.55 24.33 -18.13
N MET A 28 11.27 24.63 -18.31
CA MET A 28 10.34 23.89 -19.16
C MET A 28 9.99 24.66 -20.44
N ARG A 29 9.52 23.93 -21.45
CA ARG A 29 8.91 24.53 -22.65
C ARG A 29 7.51 25.05 -22.29
N VAL A 30 7.08 26.11 -22.96
CA VAL A 30 5.76 26.74 -22.68
C VAL A 30 4.62 25.80 -23.04
N GLU A 31 4.82 24.97 -24.06
CA GLU A 31 3.85 24.00 -24.56
C GLU A 31 3.66 22.81 -23.62
N ASP A 32 4.73 22.41 -22.92
CA ASP A 32 4.74 21.28 -21.98
C ASP A 32 4.41 21.73 -20.54
N TYR A 33 4.39 23.04 -20.28
CA TYR A 33 4.09 23.59 -18.96
C TYR A 33 2.58 23.67 -18.73
N GLU A 34 2.10 22.79 -17.86
CA GLU A 34 0.75 22.79 -17.34
C GLU A 34 0.79 22.99 -15.81
N PRO A 35 0.24 24.09 -15.27
CA PRO A 35 0.07 24.25 -13.83
C PRO A 35 -1.09 23.39 -13.31
N TYR A 36 -1.09 23.11 -12.01
CA TYR A 36 -2.27 22.53 -11.34
C TYR A 36 -3.50 23.46 -11.44
N PRO A 37 -4.73 22.93 -11.45
CA PRO A 37 -5.94 23.75 -11.42
C PRO A 37 -5.98 24.76 -10.25
N ASP A 38 -6.49 25.97 -10.50
CA ASP A 38 -6.62 27.05 -9.48
C ASP A 38 -7.83 26.81 -8.55
N ASP A 39 -7.81 25.68 -7.85
CA ASP A 39 -8.88 25.24 -6.93
C ASP A 39 -8.63 25.66 -5.47
N GLY A 40 -7.62 26.51 -5.22
CA GLY A 40 -7.29 27.00 -3.88
C GLY A 40 -6.50 26.02 -2.98
N PHE A 41 -6.01 24.90 -3.52
CA PHE A 41 -5.18 23.92 -2.78
C PHE A 41 -3.74 24.39 -2.52
N GLY A 42 -3.33 25.55 -3.05
CA GLY A 42 -2.02 26.13 -2.76
C GLY A 42 -0.87 25.65 -3.65
N PHE A 43 -1.14 24.99 -4.78
CA PHE A 43 -0.10 24.61 -5.76
C PHE A 43 0.56 25.80 -6.44
N GLY A 44 -0.18 26.90 -6.63
CA GLY A 44 0.34 28.12 -7.25
C GLY A 44 0.70 27.91 -8.73
N ASP A 45 1.91 28.30 -9.11
CA ASP A 45 2.46 28.12 -10.46
C ASP A 45 3.35 26.86 -10.62
N TYR A 46 3.32 25.93 -9.66
CA TYR A 46 4.11 24.71 -9.75
C TYR A 46 3.66 23.84 -10.93
N PRO A 47 4.61 23.29 -11.73
CA PRO A 47 4.26 22.45 -12.88
C PRO A 47 3.66 21.12 -12.41
N LYS A 48 2.55 20.73 -13.05
CA LYS A 48 1.95 19.41 -12.93
C LYS A 48 2.68 18.45 -13.85
N LEU A 49 3.68 17.78 -13.30
CA LEU A 49 4.41 16.74 -14.02
C LEU A 49 3.56 15.45 -14.12
N PRO A 50 3.88 14.55 -15.07
CA PRO A 50 3.20 13.25 -15.14
C PRO A 50 3.41 12.43 -13.87
N ASP A 51 2.33 11.83 -13.36
CA ASP A 51 2.30 10.97 -12.16
C ASP A 51 3.02 9.63 -12.39
N LYS A 52 4.35 9.68 -12.49
CA LYS A 52 5.22 8.53 -12.79
C LYS A 52 6.31 8.37 -11.74
N SER A 53 6.46 7.14 -11.27
CA SER A 53 7.51 6.74 -10.35
C SER A 53 8.90 6.87 -10.99
N ALA A 54 9.90 7.16 -10.16
CA ALA A 54 11.29 7.17 -10.58
C ALA A 54 11.77 5.79 -11.11
N HIS A 55 11.05 4.70 -10.80
CA HIS A 55 11.32 3.37 -11.36
C HIS A 55 11.16 3.29 -12.88
N GLU A 56 10.26 4.07 -13.48
CA GLU A 56 10.02 4.07 -14.93
C GLU A 56 11.14 4.75 -15.73
N ARG A 57 11.95 5.59 -15.09
CA ARG A 57 13.04 6.32 -15.77
C ARG A 57 14.16 5.37 -16.19
N ASP A 58 14.85 5.71 -17.29
CA ASP A 58 15.92 4.87 -17.85
C ASP A 58 17.00 4.56 -16.80
N PRO A 59 17.20 3.28 -16.42
CA PRO A 59 18.23 2.91 -15.45
C PRO A 59 19.67 3.00 -16.00
N TRP A 60 19.84 3.08 -17.32
CA TRP A 60 21.15 3.02 -17.99
C TRP A 60 21.75 4.40 -18.25
N TYR A 61 20.91 5.42 -18.35
CA TYR A 61 21.36 6.81 -18.42
C TYR A 61 22.07 7.21 -17.11
N GLN A 62 23.19 7.92 -17.25
CA GLN A 62 23.98 8.41 -16.12
C GLN A 62 23.35 9.69 -15.56
N TRP A 63 22.41 9.54 -14.64
CA TRP A 63 21.76 10.65 -13.93
C TRP A 63 22.71 11.38 -12.99
N ASP A 64 22.52 12.69 -12.81
CA ASP A 64 23.27 13.48 -11.83
C ASP A 64 23.03 13.00 -10.39
N GLN A 65 21.81 12.58 -10.09
CA GLN A 65 21.43 11.89 -8.85
C GLN A 65 21.01 10.44 -9.18
N PRO A 66 21.95 9.46 -9.16
CA PRO A 66 21.67 8.09 -9.60
C PRO A 66 20.64 7.34 -8.76
N ASP A 67 20.55 7.68 -7.47
CA ASP A 67 19.58 7.10 -6.55
C ASP A 67 18.14 7.55 -6.87
N MET A 68 17.96 8.80 -7.24
CA MET A 68 16.65 9.38 -7.57
C MET A 68 16.30 9.30 -9.07
N ARG A 69 17.30 9.03 -9.92
CA ARG A 69 17.21 9.13 -11.39
C ARG A 69 16.73 10.51 -11.84
N HIS A 70 17.38 11.55 -11.32
CA HIS A 70 17.00 12.94 -11.57
C HIS A 70 18.22 13.78 -11.97
N ASN A 71 18.01 14.71 -12.90
CA ASN A 71 19.06 15.61 -13.38
C ASN A 71 18.99 16.98 -12.70
N TRP A 72 20.12 17.67 -12.68
CA TRP A 72 20.18 19.04 -12.21
C TRP A 72 19.39 19.98 -13.14
N GLY A 73 18.55 20.84 -12.55
CA GLY A 73 17.72 21.80 -13.29
C GLY A 73 16.44 21.21 -13.89
N GLU A 74 16.19 19.91 -13.73
CA GLU A 74 14.90 19.31 -14.06
C GLU A 74 13.87 19.66 -12.96
N PRO A 75 12.62 20.03 -13.30
CA PRO A 75 11.59 20.25 -12.30
C PRO A 75 11.29 18.95 -11.54
N MET A 76 11.10 19.06 -10.23
CA MET A 76 10.75 17.94 -9.37
C MET A 76 9.23 17.72 -9.38
N HIS A 77 8.78 16.48 -9.23
CA HIS A 77 7.34 16.19 -9.10
C HIS A 77 6.83 16.72 -7.76
N TRP A 78 5.59 17.20 -7.67
CA TRP A 78 4.99 17.66 -6.41
C TRP A 78 5.04 16.55 -5.35
N ASP A 79 4.49 15.38 -5.66
CA ASP A 79 4.55 14.16 -4.83
C ASP A 79 5.85 13.36 -5.04
N PHE A 80 6.99 14.05 -5.20
CA PHE A 80 8.28 13.38 -5.37
C PHE A 80 8.59 12.40 -4.24
N ASP A 81 8.24 12.76 -3.00
CA ASP A 81 8.43 11.92 -1.82
C ASP A 81 7.59 10.63 -1.83
N MET A 82 6.52 10.55 -2.64
CA MET A 82 5.75 9.33 -2.87
C MET A 82 6.36 8.46 -3.97
N TYR A 83 6.92 9.10 -5.00
CA TYR A 83 7.45 8.48 -6.21
C TYR A 83 8.95 8.19 -6.21
N ILE A 84 9.63 8.38 -5.08
CA ILE A 84 10.97 7.85 -4.86
C ILE A 84 11.01 6.32 -4.98
N ARG A 85 12.16 5.78 -5.40
CA ARG A 85 12.34 4.35 -5.75
C ARG A 85 12.12 3.36 -4.61
N ASN A 86 12.05 3.80 -3.36
CA ASN A 86 11.76 2.93 -2.21
C ASN A 86 10.27 2.94 -1.80
N ARG A 87 9.39 3.61 -2.57
CA ARG A 87 7.95 3.76 -2.24
C ARG A 87 7.05 3.31 -3.39
N VAL A 88 6.13 4.16 -3.83
CA VAL A 88 5.07 3.78 -4.78
C VAL A 88 5.67 3.65 -6.18
N ASP A 89 5.38 2.53 -6.80
CA ASP A 89 5.81 2.20 -8.16
C ASP A 89 4.60 2.20 -9.11
N THR A 90 4.72 2.94 -10.21
CA THR A 90 3.72 3.04 -11.28
C THR A 90 4.11 2.23 -12.52
N SER A 91 5.23 1.50 -12.46
CA SER A 91 5.72 0.66 -13.55
C SER A 91 4.62 -0.25 -14.10
N PRO A 92 4.47 -0.34 -15.43
CA PRO A 92 3.41 -1.15 -16.03
C PRO A 92 3.62 -2.62 -15.67
N THR A 93 2.57 -3.25 -15.16
CA THR A 93 2.54 -4.69 -14.91
C THR A 93 1.98 -5.44 -16.13
N PRO A 94 2.39 -6.70 -16.37
CA PRO A 94 1.92 -7.47 -17.51
C PRO A 94 0.42 -7.83 -17.43
N VAL A 95 -0.20 -7.73 -16.26
CA VAL A 95 -1.62 -8.05 -16.02
C VAL A 95 -2.36 -6.77 -15.61
N PRO A 96 -3.50 -6.43 -16.24
CA PRO A 96 -4.28 -5.27 -15.85
C PRO A 96 -4.71 -5.31 -14.38
N TRP A 97 -4.67 -4.15 -13.70
CA TRP A 97 -5.00 -4.01 -12.28
C TRP A 97 -6.34 -4.64 -11.88
N HIS A 98 -7.38 -4.39 -12.67
CA HIS A 98 -8.72 -4.91 -12.38
C HIS A 98 -8.78 -6.45 -12.41
N THR A 99 -7.95 -7.09 -13.23
CA THR A 99 -7.84 -8.55 -13.33
C THR A 99 -7.10 -9.12 -12.12
N MET A 100 -5.96 -8.52 -11.74
CA MET A 100 -5.23 -8.91 -10.53
C MET A 100 -6.12 -8.84 -9.28
N ARG A 101 -6.83 -7.71 -9.10
CA ARG A 101 -7.75 -7.51 -7.97
C ARG A 101 -8.89 -8.54 -7.96
N LYS A 102 -9.50 -8.83 -9.11
CA LYS A 102 -10.57 -9.83 -9.21
C LYS A 102 -10.09 -11.22 -8.81
N HIS A 103 -8.95 -11.67 -9.35
CA HIS A 103 -8.39 -12.98 -9.01
C HIS A 103 -8.07 -13.08 -7.52
N PHE A 104 -7.44 -12.05 -6.95
CA PHE A 104 -7.13 -12.01 -5.52
C PHE A 104 -8.40 -12.13 -4.66
N LEU A 105 -9.44 -11.36 -4.96
CA LEU A 105 -10.69 -11.38 -4.19
C LEU A 105 -11.48 -12.67 -4.36
N VAL A 106 -11.51 -13.25 -5.57
CA VAL A 106 -12.14 -14.55 -5.83
C VAL A 106 -11.42 -15.65 -5.06
N PHE A 107 -10.09 -15.68 -5.10
CA PHE A 107 -9.31 -16.65 -4.33
C PHE A 107 -9.56 -16.51 -2.83
N LEU A 108 -9.43 -15.29 -2.30
CA LEU A 108 -9.60 -15.04 -0.87
C LEU A 108 -11.01 -15.40 -0.38
N SER A 109 -12.05 -14.98 -1.10
CA SER A 109 -13.44 -15.32 -0.77
C SER A 109 -13.69 -16.81 -0.83
N THR A 110 -13.19 -17.49 -1.86
CA THR A 110 -13.32 -18.95 -2.00
C THR A 110 -12.65 -19.66 -0.83
N MET A 111 -11.43 -19.26 -0.44
CA MET A 111 -10.74 -19.84 0.72
C MET A 111 -11.51 -19.63 2.01
N LEU A 112 -12.01 -18.43 2.28
CA LEU A 112 -12.78 -18.14 3.48
C LEU A 112 -14.08 -18.96 3.53
N ILE A 113 -14.76 -19.13 2.40
CA ILE A 113 -15.96 -19.99 2.31
C ILE A 113 -15.60 -21.45 2.59
N MET A 114 -14.50 -21.96 2.02
CA MET A 114 -14.07 -23.35 2.24
C MET A 114 -13.65 -23.61 3.69
N PHE A 115 -12.97 -22.65 4.33
CA PHE A 115 -12.68 -22.74 5.77
C PHE A 115 -13.97 -22.73 6.59
N GLY A 116 -14.93 -21.84 6.28
CA GLY A 116 -16.22 -21.82 6.96
C GLY A 116 -16.99 -23.13 6.80
N LEU A 117 -16.94 -23.76 5.62
CA LEU A 117 -17.52 -25.09 5.41
C LEU A 117 -16.76 -26.18 6.16
N GLY A 118 -15.44 -26.09 6.26
CA GLY A 118 -14.61 -27.01 7.05
C GLY A 118 -14.94 -26.99 8.54
N GLU A 119 -15.33 -25.82 9.08
CA GLU A 119 -15.80 -25.70 10.46
C GLU A 119 -17.21 -26.28 10.65
N ILE A 120 -18.09 -26.17 9.65
CA ILE A 120 -19.45 -26.76 9.69
C ILE A 120 -19.38 -28.29 9.54
N TYR A 121 -18.48 -28.79 8.71
CA TYR A 121 -18.27 -30.21 8.43
C TYR A 121 -16.88 -30.67 8.86
N PRO A 122 -16.59 -30.67 10.18
CA PRO A 122 -15.28 -31.04 10.67
C PRO A 122 -15.01 -32.51 10.43
N SER A 123 -13.80 -32.82 9.96
CA SER A 123 -13.33 -34.20 9.89
C SER A 123 -12.87 -34.64 11.29
N TYR A 124 -13.32 -35.82 11.70
CA TYR A 124 -12.91 -36.44 12.96
C TYR A 124 -12.59 -37.92 12.73
N ARG A 125 -11.79 -38.50 13.63
CA ARG A 125 -11.52 -39.95 13.61
C ARG A 125 -12.71 -40.68 14.21
N PRO A 126 -13.14 -41.84 13.67
CA PRO A 126 -14.28 -42.60 14.16
C PRO A 126 -13.94 -43.35 15.46
N VAL A 127 -13.57 -42.59 16.50
CA VAL A 127 -13.24 -43.06 17.83
C VAL A 127 -14.06 -42.26 18.84
N GLY A 128 -14.44 -42.90 19.94
CA GLY A 128 -15.11 -42.21 21.04
C GLY A 128 -14.21 -41.15 21.69
N PRO A 129 -14.78 -40.28 22.55
CA PRO A 129 -13.99 -39.35 23.33
C PRO A 129 -12.99 -40.08 24.21
N LYS A 130 -11.81 -39.48 24.41
CA LYS A 130 -10.77 -40.05 25.26
C LYS A 130 -11.26 -40.09 26.71
N GLN A 131 -11.25 -41.29 27.30
CA GLN A 131 -11.62 -41.50 28.69
C GLN A 131 -10.42 -41.27 29.62
N TYR A 132 -10.68 -40.67 30.78
CA TYR A 132 -9.67 -40.31 31.76
C TYR A 132 -10.10 -40.77 33.17
N PRO A 133 -9.20 -41.37 33.96
CA PRO A 133 -9.53 -41.82 35.32
C PRO A 133 -9.74 -40.64 36.28
N PHE A 134 -10.15 -40.95 37.52
CA PHE A 134 -10.28 -39.98 38.63
C PHE A 134 -11.20 -38.79 38.31
N ASN A 135 -12.42 -39.07 37.82
CA ASN A 135 -13.41 -38.06 37.44
C ASN A 135 -12.87 -37.04 36.41
N ASP A 136 -12.33 -37.53 35.29
CA ASP A 136 -11.68 -36.71 34.24
C ASP A 136 -10.48 -35.89 34.76
N LEU A 137 -9.66 -36.50 35.63
CA LEU A 137 -8.48 -35.87 36.25
C LEU A 137 -8.82 -34.55 36.97
N TYR A 138 -9.91 -34.55 37.74
CA TYR A 138 -10.47 -33.32 38.33
C TYR A 138 -9.44 -32.54 39.16
N LEU A 139 -8.66 -33.21 40.01
CA LEU A 139 -7.67 -32.53 40.87
C LEU A 139 -6.48 -32.04 40.05
N GLU A 140 -6.00 -32.83 39.10
CA GLU A 140 -4.86 -32.50 38.24
C GLU A 140 -5.17 -31.36 37.26
N ARG A 141 -6.46 -31.19 36.90
CA ARG A 141 -6.94 -30.06 36.08
C ARG A 141 -7.30 -28.82 36.91
N GLY A 142 -6.99 -28.79 38.21
CA GLY A 142 -7.17 -27.63 39.08
C GLY A 142 -8.55 -27.54 39.75
N GLY A 143 -9.27 -28.65 39.87
CA GLY A 143 -10.50 -28.75 40.64
C GLY A 143 -10.28 -28.46 42.13
N ASP A 144 -11.33 -27.96 42.79
CA ASP A 144 -11.30 -27.63 44.22
C ASP A 144 -11.28 -28.93 45.05
N PRO A 145 -10.23 -29.19 45.85
CA PRO A 145 -10.11 -30.42 46.65
C PRO A 145 -11.16 -30.50 47.77
N ASN A 146 -11.79 -29.38 48.13
CA ASN A 146 -12.81 -29.32 49.18
C ASN A 146 -14.22 -29.58 48.65
N LYS A 147 -14.37 -29.78 47.34
CA LYS A 147 -15.65 -30.06 46.69
C LYS A 147 -15.60 -31.43 46.04
N GLU A 148 -16.62 -32.24 46.30
CA GLU A 148 -16.76 -33.52 45.62
C GLU A 148 -17.08 -33.26 44.14
N PRO A 149 -16.26 -33.78 43.21
CA PRO A 149 -16.54 -33.65 41.79
C PRO A 149 -17.72 -34.52 41.38
N PRO A 150 -18.41 -34.19 40.27
CA PRO A 150 -19.40 -35.08 39.68
C PRO A 150 -18.74 -36.43 39.33
N VAL A 151 -19.42 -37.53 39.69
CA VAL A 151 -18.89 -38.88 39.49
C VAL A 151 -18.92 -39.23 38.01
N VAL A 152 -17.75 -39.47 37.42
CA VAL A 152 -17.60 -39.93 36.03
C VAL A 152 -17.03 -41.35 36.04
N THR A 153 -17.87 -42.34 35.76
CA THR A 153 -17.48 -43.76 35.68
C THR A 153 -17.30 -44.21 34.24
N HIS A 154 -16.18 -44.88 33.96
CA HIS A 154 -15.92 -45.53 32.69
C HIS A 154 -16.01 -47.05 32.88
N TYR A 155 -16.70 -47.75 31.98
CA TYR A 155 -16.87 -49.20 31.99
C TYR A 155 -16.11 -49.82 30.82
N GLU A 156 -15.65 -51.06 30.99
CA GLU A 156 -15.09 -51.85 29.88
C GLU A 156 -16.22 -52.23 28.90
N ILE A 157 -15.91 -52.14 27.60
CA ILE A 157 -16.83 -52.45 26.49
C ILE A 157 -16.51 -53.85 25.97
#